data_AF-A0A373D583-F1
#
_entry.id   AF-A0A373D583-F1
#
_cell.length_a   1.000
_cell.length_b   1.000
_cell.length_c   1.000
_cell.angle_alpha   90.00
_cell.angle_beta   90.00
_cell.angle_gamma   90.00
#
_symmetry.space_group_name_H-M   'P 1'
#
loop_
_entity.id
_entity.type
_entity.pdbx_description
1 polymer ?
#
loop_
_entity_poly.entity_id
_entity_poly.type
_entity_poly.pdbx_seq_one_letter_code
_entity_poly.pdbx_strand_id
1 'polypeptide(L)'
;MSATDIATSVDVDLDLIYEQTKAIAEELINTAAMKPGQILVVGCSSSEIAAHAIGCYSSSEVGQAVFTALSHVTKKHGLYLAAQCCEHLNRALIIEEECAEKYGLEMVNVKPQLKAGGSFSTAAWSGFEHPCAVEFIKAHAGIDIGDTLIGMHLRHVAVPVRTTIKSIGSAHVVCARTRLKYIGGERAAYQK
;
A
#
# COMPACT_ATOMS: atom_id res chain seq x y z
N MET A 1 -43.67 7.38 -12.62
CA MET A 1 -42.43 6.87 -12.00
C MET A 1 -41.86 5.81 -12.92
N SER A 2 -40.77 6.11 -13.63
CA SER A 2 -40.03 5.14 -14.44
C SER A 2 -38.57 5.27 -14.03
N ALA A 3 -38.06 4.23 -13.40
CA ALA A 3 -36.71 4.12 -12.89
C ALA A 3 -35.74 3.94 -14.06
N THR A 4 -34.94 4.97 -14.33
CA THR A 4 -33.70 4.86 -15.09
C THR A 4 -32.66 5.70 -14.36
N ASP A 5 -32.29 5.23 -13.17
CA ASP A 5 -30.98 5.56 -12.59
C ASP A 5 -29.94 4.77 -13.39
N ILE A 6 -29.58 5.30 -14.56
CA ILE A 6 -28.41 4.86 -15.29
C ILE A 6 -27.23 5.32 -14.43
N ALA A 7 -26.69 4.40 -13.62
CA ALA A 7 -25.43 4.62 -12.92
C ALA A 7 -24.42 5.11 -13.96
N THR A 8 -23.92 6.33 -13.80
CA THR A 8 -22.85 6.90 -14.61
C THR A 8 -21.65 5.98 -14.51
N SER A 9 -21.43 5.17 -15.55
CA SER A 9 -20.29 4.27 -15.67
C SER A 9 -19.01 5.10 -15.81
N VAL A 10 -18.06 4.89 -14.91
CA VAL A 10 -16.75 5.57 -14.92
C VAL A 10 -15.76 4.66 -15.62
N ASP A 11 -15.14 5.13 -16.70
CA ASP A 11 -14.01 4.45 -17.34
C ASP A 11 -12.80 4.45 -16.39
N VAL A 12 -12.03 3.36 -16.32
CA VAL A 12 -10.82 3.32 -15.49
C VAL A 12 -9.75 4.22 -16.13
N ASP A 13 -9.47 5.36 -15.52
CA ASP A 13 -8.41 6.29 -15.94
C ASP A 13 -7.10 5.96 -15.17
N LEU A 14 -6.11 5.38 -15.86
CA LEU A 14 -4.83 5.01 -15.27
C LEU A 14 -4.01 6.23 -14.82
N ASP A 15 -4.13 7.36 -15.51
CA ASP A 15 -3.44 8.60 -15.13
C ASP A 15 -4.07 9.17 -13.85
N LEU A 16 -5.40 9.09 -13.75
CA LEU A 16 -6.10 9.45 -12.51
C LEU A 16 -5.71 8.53 -11.35
N ILE A 17 -5.66 7.21 -11.56
CA ILE A 17 -5.20 6.24 -10.55
C ILE A 17 -3.78 6.58 -10.08
N TYR A 18 -2.88 6.88 -11.02
CA TYR A 18 -1.51 7.25 -10.71
C TYR A 18 -1.44 8.52 -9.86
N GLU A 19 -2.11 9.60 -10.27
CA GLU A 19 -2.08 10.88 -9.54
C GLU A 19 -2.79 10.80 -8.18
N GLN A 20 -3.90 10.06 -8.07
CA GLN A 20 -4.56 9.81 -6.77
C GLN A 20 -3.63 9.04 -5.83
N THR A 21 -3.02 7.95 -6.31
CA THR A 21 -2.09 7.13 -5.52
C THR A 21 -0.91 7.95 -5.03
N LYS A 22 -0.30 8.73 -5.91
CA LYS A 22 0.82 9.62 -5.61
C LYS A 22 0.45 10.69 -4.58
N ALA A 23 -0.70 11.34 -4.74
CA ALA A 23 -1.17 12.37 -3.82
C ALA A 23 -1.42 11.81 -2.41
N ILE A 24 -2.07 10.64 -2.30
CA ILE A 24 -2.28 9.94 -1.03
C ILE A 24 -0.95 9.60 -0.37
N ALA A 25 -0.01 9.05 -1.13
CA ALA A 25 1.30 8.66 -0.60
C ALA A 25 2.11 9.86 -0.09
N GLU A 26 2.17 10.96 -0.86
CA GLU A 26 2.82 12.20 -0.44
C GLU A 26 2.18 12.78 0.81
N GLU A 27 0.84 12.86 0.88
CA GLU A 27 0.12 13.37 2.05
C GLU A 27 0.39 12.52 3.29
N LEU A 28 0.34 11.18 3.16
CA LEU A 28 0.65 10.27 4.27
C LEU A 28 2.09 10.41 4.74
N ILE A 29 3.07 10.40 3.83
CA ILE A 29 4.50 10.47 4.16
C ILE A 29 4.81 11.75 4.92
N ASN A 30 4.28 12.89 4.45
CA ASN A 30 4.44 14.18 5.10
C ASN A 30 3.76 14.22 6.47
N THR A 31 2.51 13.77 6.56
CA THR A 31 1.74 13.76 7.82
C THR A 31 2.34 12.82 8.87
N ALA A 32 2.90 11.69 8.43
CA ALA A 32 3.58 10.72 9.29
C ALA A 32 5.02 11.14 9.62
N ALA A 33 5.53 12.21 9.01
CA ALA A 33 6.91 12.69 9.12
C ALA A 33 7.94 11.55 8.94
N MET A 34 7.69 10.68 7.94
CA MET A 34 8.53 9.51 7.70
C MET A 34 9.97 9.91 7.39
N LYS A 35 10.90 9.01 7.72
CA LYS A 35 12.34 9.23 7.59
C LYS A 35 12.95 8.26 6.58
N PRO A 36 14.03 8.66 5.87
CA PRO A 36 14.74 7.74 4.99
C PRO A 36 15.11 6.43 5.68
N GLY A 37 15.00 5.33 4.95
CA GLY A 37 15.18 3.96 5.42
C GLY A 37 13.99 3.36 6.15
N GLN A 38 12.88 4.09 6.36
CA GLN A 38 11.65 3.54 6.93
C GLN A 38 10.82 2.80 5.87
N ILE A 39 9.99 1.87 6.35
CA ILE A 39 9.13 1.02 5.52
C ILE A 39 7.71 1.59 5.47
N LEU A 40 7.21 1.80 4.24
CA LEU A 40 5.80 2.02 3.91
C LEU A 40 5.21 0.70 3.39
N VAL A 41 4.24 0.12 4.10
CA VAL A 41 3.53 -1.09 3.64
C VAL A 41 2.28 -0.72 2.87
N VAL A 42 2.05 -1.39 1.74
CA VAL A 42 0.85 -1.18 0.93
C VAL A 42 0.18 -2.50 0.63
N GLY A 43 -1.12 -2.56 0.91
CA GLY A 43 -2.02 -3.60 0.42
C GLY A 43 -2.95 -3.00 -0.63
N CYS A 44 -3.16 -3.70 -1.73
CA CYS A 44 -3.90 -3.16 -2.86
C CYS A 44 -4.70 -4.24 -3.59
N SER A 45 -6.01 -4.01 -3.70
CA SER A 45 -6.91 -4.78 -4.55
C SER A 45 -7.20 -4.03 -5.85
N SER A 46 -6.53 -4.43 -6.93
CA SER A 46 -6.74 -3.83 -8.26
C SER A 46 -8.13 -4.12 -8.83
N SER A 47 -8.77 -5.23 -8.43
CA SER A 47 -10.16 -5.52 -8.80
C SER A 47 -11.14 -4.56 -8.13
N GLU A 48 -10.89 -4.16 -6.88
CA GLU A 48 -11.71 -3.14 -6.21
C GLU A 48 -11.52 -1.76 -6.83
N ILE A 49 -10.28 -1.41 -7.25
CA ILE A 49 -10.02 -0.13 -7.93
C ILE A 49 -10.83 -0.04 -9.24
N ALA A 50 -10.84 -1.14 -10.01
CA ALA A 50 -11.54 -1.24 -11.28
C ALA A 50 -13.03 -1.60 -11.17
N ALA A 51 -13.56 -1.78 -9.95
CA ALA A 51 -14.95 -2.19 -9.76
C ALA A 51 -15.90 -1.16 -10.39
N HIS A 52 -16.98 -1.65 -11.01
CA HIS A 52 -18.03 -0.85 -11.66
C HIS A 52 -17.63 -0.08 -12.93
N ALA A 53 -16.45 -0.31 -13.49
CA ALA A 53 -16.05 0.25 -14.77
C ALA A 53 -16.54 -0.58 -15.97
N ILE A 54 -16.87 0.09 -17.08
CA ILE A 54 -17.23 -0.53 -18.37
C ILE A 54 -16.16 -0.12 -19.39
N GLY A 55 -15.10 -0.92 -19.54
CA GLY A 55 -13.98 -0.54 -20.44
C GLY A 55 -12.63 -1.02 -19.92
N CYS A 56 -11.72 -1.32 -20.85
CA CYS A 56 -10.63 -2.29 -20.70
C CYS A 56 -9.33 -1.71 -20.11
N TYR A 57 -9.10 -1.93 -18.82
CA TYR A 57 -7.74 -2.17 -18.31
C TYR A 57 -7.74 -3.44 -17.48
N SER A 58 -6.73 -4.27 -17.70
CA SER A 58 -6.52 -5.46 -16.91
C SER A 58 -6.17 -5.07 -15.48
N SER A 59 -6.49 -5.93 -14.51
CA SER A 59 -6.02 -5.78 -13.13
C SER A 59 -4.48 -5.62 -13.05
N SER A 60 -3.76 -6.14 -14.05
CA SER A 60 -2.31 -5.96 -14.22
C SER A 60 -1.90 -4.51 -14.44
N GLU A 61 -2.56 -3.79 -15.36
CA GLU A 61 -2.23 -2.38 -15.67
C GLU A 61 -2.55 -1.46 -14.50
N VAL A 62 -3.68 -1.69 -13.83
CA VAL A 62 -4.04 -0.98 -12.61
C VAL A 62 -3.00 -1.21 -11.51
N GLY A 63 -2.59 -2.47 -11.30
CA GLY A 63 -1.55 -2.81 -10.33
C GLY A 63 -0.21 -2.15 -10.66
N GLN A 64 0.14 -2.07 -11.94
CA GLN A 64 1.35 -1.39 -12.41
C GLN A 64 1.28 0.12 -12.18
N ALA A 65 0.15 0.78 -12.47
CA ALA A 65 0.00 2.23 -12.25
C ALA A 65 0.17 2.60 -10.77
N VAL A 66 -0.47 1.83 -9.88
CA VAL A 66 -0.34 1.99 -8.42
C VAL A 66 1.11 1.79 -7.97
N PHE A 67 1.76 0.71 -8.42
CA PHE A 67 3.17 0.44 -8.08
C PHE A 67 4.11 1.54 -8.57
N THR A 68 3.97 1.99 -9.82
CA THR A 68 4.83 3.03 -10.38
C THR A 68 4.70 4.33 -9.59
N ALA A 69 3.48 4.75 -9.25
CA ALA A 69 3.25 5.94 -8.41
C ALA A 69 3.93 5.82 -7.05
N LEU A 70 3.71 4.70 -6.34
CA LEU A 70 4.29 4.46 -5.03
C LEU A 70 5.81 4.39 -5.07
N SER A 71 6.37 3.65 -6.03
CA SER A 71 7.82 3.49 -6.19
C SER A 71 8.51 4.83 -6.44
N HIS A 72 7.94 5.71 -7.27
CA HIS A 72 8.45 7.06 -7.47
C HIS A 72 8.46 7.88 -6.18
N VAL A 73 7.35 7.88 -5.44
CA VAL A 73 7.24 8.65 -4.20
C VAL A 73 8.17 8.09 -3.12
N THR A 74 8.21 6.77 -2.91
CA THR A 74 9.08 6.17 -1.89
C THR A 74 10.55 6.37 -2.21
N LYS A 75 10.97 6.24 -3.48
CA LYS A 75 12.36 6.52 -3.90
C LYS A 75 12.74 7.98 -3.64
N LYS A 76 11.86 8.94 -3.98
CA LYS A 76 12.08 10.37 -3.71
C LYS A 76 12.31 10.65 -2.23
N HIS A 77 11.62 9.96 -1.33
CA HIS A 77 11.74 10.13 0.12
C HIS A 77 12.75 9.18 0.78
N GLY A 78 13.44 8.34 0.00
CA GLY A 78 14.38 7.34 0.51
C GLY A 78 13.73 6.27 1.38
N LEU A 79 12.46 5.93 1.15
CA LEU A 79 11.70 4.93 1.90
C LEU A 79 11.75 3.56 1.19
N TYR A 80 11.64 2.48 1.95
CA TYR A 80 11.35 1.17 1.38
C TYR A 80 9.84 0.99 1.19
N LEU A 81 9.46 0.51 0.02
CA LEU A 81 8.10 0.09 -0.28
C LEU A 81 7.97 -1.41 -0.01
N ALA A 82 6.93 -1.81 0.71
CA ALA A 82 6.57 -3.22 0.89
C ALA A 82 5.19 -3.49 0.29
N ALA A 83 5.14 -4.33 -0.74
CA ALA A 83 3.92 -4.68 -1.45
C ALA A 83 3.36 -6.00 -0.91
N GLN A 84 2.24 -5.92 -0.18
CA GLN A 84 1.56 -7.08 0.38
C GLN A 84 0.92 -7.90 -0.75
N CYS A 85 1.17 -9.21 -0.75
CA CYS A 85 0.45 -10.18 -1.58
C CYS A 85 -0.96 -10.44 -1.02
N CYS A 86 -1.82 -11.05 -1.83
CA CYS A 86 -3.11 -11.55 -1.34
C CYS A 86 -2.95 -12.76 -0.40
N GLU A 87 -4.06 -13.18 0.20
CA GLU A 87 -4.15 -14.28 1.15
C GLU A 87 -3.68 -15.64 0.60
N HIS A 88 -3.70 -15.84 -0.71
CA HIS A 88 -3.19 -17.08 -1.33
C HIS A 88 -1.68 -17.27 -1.12
N LEU A 89 -0.93 -16.18 -0.89
CA LEU A 89 0.48 -16.20 -0.51
C LEU A 89 0.66 -15.79 0.96
N ASN A 90 -0.35 -16.02 1.80
CA ASN A 90 -0.33 -15.72 3.23
C ASN A 90 0.03 -14.28 3.56
N ARG A 91 -0.26 -13.33 2.65
CA ARG A 91 0.11 -11.91 2.81
C ARG A 91 1.62 -11.67 2.95
N ALA A 92 2.43 -12.57 2.39
CA ALA A 92 3.86 -12.33 2.20
C ALA A 92 4.06 -11.00 1.45
N LEU A 93 5.20 -10.34 1.69
CA LEU A 93 5.45 -9.01 1.15
C LEU A 93 6.62 -9.03 0.19
N ILE A 94 6.45 -8.34 -0.94
CA ILE A 94 7.54 -8.11 -1.88
C ILE A 94 8.24 -6.82 -1.51
N ILE A 95 9.56 -6.89 -1.34
CA ILE A 95 10.45 -5.77 -1.00
C ILE A 95 11.77 -5.91 -1.77
N GLU A 96 12.61 -4.87 -1.71
CA GLU A 96 14.03 -4.99 -2.07
C GLU A 96 14.77 -5.84 -1.04
N GLU A 97 15.68 -6.70 -1.50
CA GLU A 97 16.50 -7.59 -0.65
C GLU A 97 17.32 -6.80 0.39
N GLU A 98 17.84 -5.62 0.02
CA GLU A 98 18.51 -4.69 0.95
C GLU A 98 17.63 -4.33 2.15
N CYS A 99 16.31 -4.20 1.96
CA CYS A 99 15.38 -3.94 3.05
C CYS A 99 15.25 -5.16 3.97
N ALA A 100 15.19 -6.36 3.40
CA ALA A 100 15.13 -7.61 4.15
C ALA A 100 16.37 -7.76 5.05
N GLU A 101 17.56 -7.55 4.51
CA GLU A 101 18.82 -7.63 5.24
C GLU A 101 18.90 -6.58 6.35
N LYS A 102 18.61 -5.32 6.03
CA LYS A 102 18.67 -4.19 6.97
C LYS A 102 17.76 -4.38 8.18
N TYR A 103 16.59 -4.98 7.97
CA TYR A 103 15.61 -5.20 9.03
C TYR A 103 15.66 -6.60 9.64
N GLY A 104 16.54 -7.49 9.15
CA GLY A 104 16.64 -8.88 9.60
C GLY A 104 15.34 -9.65 9.40
N LEU A 105 14.72 -9.50 8.21
CA LEU A 105 13.44 -10.10 7.88
C LEU A 105 13.62 -11.52 7.33
N GLU A 106 12.73 -12.43 7.72
CA GLU A 106 12.72 -13.80 7.20
C GLU A 106 12.24 -13.80 5.74
N MET A 107 13.14 -14.15 4.83
CA MET A 107 12.81 -14.31 3.41
C MET A 107 12.15 -15.66 3.16
N VAL A 108 11.10 -15.66 2.34
CA VAL A 108 10.34 -16.85 1.96
C VAL A 108 10.42 -17.05 0.45
N ASN A 109 10.38 -18.30 0.00
CA ASN A 109 10.55 -18.63 -1.41
C ASN A 109 9.22 -18.62 -2.16
N VAL A 110 8.87 -17.46 -2.72
CA VAL A 110 7.73 -17.34 -3.65
C VAL A 110 7.94 -16.18 -4.63
N LYS A 111 7.44 -16.35 -5.85
CA LYS A 111 7.27 -15.28 -6.83
C LYS A 111 5.78 -15.06 -7.09
N PRO A 112 5.22 -13.87 -6.83
CA PRO A 112 3.80 -13.61 -7.03
C PRO A 112 3.43 -13.65 -8.51
N GLN A 113 2.23 -14.15 -8.78
CA GLN A 113 1.61 -14.24 -10.09
C GLN A 113 0.25 -13.54 -10.06
N LEU A 114 -0.27 -13.12 -11.22
CA LEU A 114 -1.58 -12.46 -11.29
C LEU A 114 -2.71 -13.28 -10.64
N LYS A 115 -2.64 -14.62 -10.74
CA LYS A 115 -3.63 -15.55 -10.14
C LYS A 115 -3.29 -16.00 -8.72
N ALA A 116 -2.12 -15.67 -8.20
CA ALA A 116 -1.65 -16.08 -6.88
C ALA A 116 -0.63 -15.05 -6.36
N GLY A 117 -1.10 -14.09 -5.57
CA GLY A 117 -0.31 -12.96 -5.05
C GLY A 117 -0.95 -11.61 -5.38
N GLY A 118 -1.48 -11.45 -6.60
CA GLY A 118 -2.22 -10.26 -7.02
C GLY A 118 -1.35 -9.27 -7.80
N SER A 119 -2.00 -8.46 -8.65
CA SER A 119 -1.29 -7.67 -9.66
C SER A 119 -0.33 -6.62 -9.11
N PHE A 120 -0.67 -6.00 -7.98
CA PHE A 120 0.22 -5.04 -7.34
C PHE A 120 1.54 -5.66 -6.87
N SER A 121 1.49 -6.81 -6.19
CA SER A 121 2.69 -7.54 -5.77
C SER A 121 3.50 -8.10 -6.96
N THR A 122 2.83 -8.51 -8.05
CA THR A 122 3.51 -8.93 -9.28
C THR A 122 4.21 -7.75 -9.95
N ALA A 123 3.58 -6.57 -10.02
CA ALA A 123 4.21 -5.35 -10.51
C ALA A 123 5.41 -4.96 -9.65
N ALA A 124 5.30 -5.10 -8.33
CA ALA A 124 6.41 -4.85 -7.40
C ALA A 124 7.58 -5.80 -7.64
N TRP A 125 7.32 -7.10 -7.76
CA TRP A 125 8.36 -8.09 -8.10
C TRP A 125 9.09 -7.73 -9.40
N SER A 126 8.35 -7.30 -10.42
CA SER A 126 8.93 -6.95 -11.72
C SER A 126 9.65 -5.61 -11.74
N GLY A 127 9.31 -4.68 -10.83
CA GLY A 127 9.82 -3.31 -10.85
C GLY A 127 10.89 -2.98 -9.81
N PHE A 128 11.10 -3.85 -8.81
CA PHE A 128 12.24 -3.77 -7.90
C PHE A 128 13.54 -4.26 -8.57
N GLU A 129 14.68 -3.77 -8.08
CA GLU A 129 15.99 -4.10 -8.61
C GLU A 129 16.44 -5.50 -8.17
N HIS A 130 16.27 -5.79 -6.88
CA HIS A 130 16.58 -7.07 -6.26
C HIS A 130 15.37 -7.52 -5.42
N PRO A 131 14.27 -7.94 -6.07
CA PRO A 131 13.05 -8.33 -5.37
C PRO A 131 13.26 -9.60 -4.55
N CYS A 132 12.76 -9.59 -3.32
CA CYS A 132 12.56 -10.79 -2.52
C CYS A 132 11.17 -10.79 -1.86
N ALA A 133 10.72 -11.96 -1.43
CA ALA A 133 9.51 -12.11 -0.63
C ALA A 133 9.88 -12.34 0.83
N VAL A 134 9.17 -11.69 1.77
CA VAL A 134 9.33 -11.89 3.21
C VAL A 134 8.02 -12.30 3.86
N GLU A 135 8.11 -13.09 4.94
CA GLU A 135 6.95 -13.58 5.68
C GLU A 135 6.17 -12.45 6.35
N PHE A 136 6.90 -11.53 6.99
CA PHE A 136 6.30 -10.53 7.88
C PHE A 136 7.21 -9.31 8.04
N ILE A 137 6.59 -8.14 8.30
CA ILE A 137 7.31 -6.89 8.60
C ILE A 137 6.68 -6.13 9.76
N LYS A 138 7.45 -5.16 10.28
CA LYS A 138 6.98 -4.12 11.20
C LYS A 138 7.16 -2.74 10.55
N ALA A 139 6.20 -2.33 9.74
CA ALA A 139 6.18 -1.08 8.98
C ALA A 139 5.92 0.16 9.85
N HIS A 140 6.33 1.33 9.35
CA HIS A 140 6.24 2.61 10.05
C HIS A 140 4.97 3.38 9.68
N ALA A 141 4.46 3.15 8.49
CA ALA A 141 3.17 3.63 7.99
C ALA A 141 2.65 2.63 6.95
N GLY A 142 1.39 2.78 6.56
CA GLY A 142 0.85 2.01 5.45
C GLY A 142 -0.41 2.57 4.81
N ILE A 143 -0.69 2.08 3.61
CA ILE A 143 -1.84 2.41 2.79
C ILE A 143 -2.56 1.10 2.45
N ASP A 144 -3.84 1.02 2.78
CA ASP A 144 -4.70 -0.08 2.39
C ASP A 144 -5.67 0.41 1.33
N ILE A 145 -5.62 -0.18 0.14
CA ILE A 145 -6.42 0.19 -1.03
C ILE A 145 -7.36 -0.98 -1.35
N GLY A 146 -8.66 -0.80 -1.10
CA GLY A 146 -9.68 -1.82 -1.30
C GLY A 146 -9.76 -2.82 -0.14
N ASP A 147 -9.57 -2.34 1.09
CA ASP A 147 -9.80 -3.07 2.34
C ASP A 147 -9.13 -4.45 2.42
N THR A 148 -7.89 -4.52 1.93
CA THR A 148 -7.07 -5.73 1.95
C THR A 148 -6.57 -6.10 3.34
N LEU A 149 -6.61 -5.18 4.31
CA LEU A 149 -6.13 -5.31 5.69
C LEU A 149 -4.60 -5.43 5.77
N ILE A 150 -3.95 -4.35 6.20
CA ILE A 150 -2.49 -4.27 6.41
C ILE A 150 -2.08 -4.18 7.88
N GLY A 151 -3.05 -4.20 8.80
CA GLY A 151 -2.84 -3.88 10.22
C GLY A 151 -1.87 -4.84 10.92
N MET A 152 -1.78 -6.09 10.46
CA MET A 152 -0.82 -7.07 10.96
C MET A 152 0.63 -6.63 10.73
N HIS A 153 0.90 -5.86 9.69
CA HIS A 153 2.25 -5.42 9.31
C HIS A 153 2.68 -4.11 9.98
N LEU A 154 1.79 -3.40 10.67
CA LEU A 154 2.11 -2.13 11.28
C LEU A 154 2.76 -2.31 12.66
N ARG A 155 3.78 -1.49 12.96
CA ARG A 155 4.28 -1.36 14.33
C ARG A 155 3.18 -0.90 15.28
N HIS A 156 3.26 -1.36 16.51
CA HIS A 156 2.48 -0.77 17.59
C HIS A 156 3.09 0.59 17.97
N VAL A 157 2.32 1.68 18.05
CA VAL A 157 0.85 1.79 17.95
C VAL A 157 0.45 2.36 16.59
N ALA A 158 -0.40 1.64 15.84
CA ALA A 158 -1.01 2.14 14.61
C ALA A 158 -2.01 3.26 14.91
N VAL A 159 -1.97 4.33 14.13
CA VAL A 159 -2.81 5.52 14.25
C VAL A 159 -3.35 5.86 12.86
N PRO A 160 -4.67 5.85 12.64
CA PRO A 160 -5.25 6.21 11.36
C PRO A 160 -4.87 7.64 10.95
N VAL A 161 -4.58 7.83 9.67
CA VAL A 161 -4.36 9.13 9.03
C VAL A 161 -5.51 9.36 8.06
N ARG A 162 -6.15 10.52 8.17
CA ARG A 162 -7.25 10.91 7.28
C ARG A 162 -6.69 11.76 6.15
N THR A 163 -6.45 11.13 5.01
CA THR A 163 -6.04 11.82 3.78
C THR A 163 -7.23 12.56 3.16
N THR A 164 -6.92 13.56 2.34
CA THR A 164 -7.91 14.37 1.63
C THR A 164 -8.65 13.53 0.60
N ILE A 165 -7.92 12.65 -0.10
CA ILE A 165 -8.48 11.66 -1.02
C ILE A 165 -8.80 10.38 -0.24
N LYS A 166 -10.01 9.84 -0.43
CA LYS A 166 -10.54 8.69 0.33
C LYS A 166 -10.72 7.42 -0.50
N SER A 167 -10.48 7.50 -1.82
CA SER A 167 -10.59 6.38 -2.74
C SER A 167 -9.62 6.51 -3.90
N ILE A 168 -9.24 5.36 -4.48
CA ILE A 168 -8.53 5.27 -5.76
C ILE A 168 -9.42 4.47 -6.70
N GLY A 169 -9.87 5.08 -7.79
CA GLY A 169 -11.01 4.54 -8.54
C GLY A 169 -12.19 4.27 -7.60
N SER A 170 -12.72 3.04 -7.64
CA SER A 170 -13.80 2.59 -6.77
C SER A 170 -13.33 2.05 -5.40
N ALA A 171 -12.02 1.85 -5.20
CA ALA A 171 -11.49 1.26 -3.98
C ALA A 171 -11.40 2.28 -2.84
N HIS A 172 -11.91 1.92 -1.66
CA HIS A 172 -11.73 2.69 -0.43
C HIS A 172 -10.26 2.69 0.01
N VAL A 173 -9.79 3.82 0.57
CA VAL A 173 -8.42 3.97 1.06
C VAL A 173 -8.38 4.22 2.56
N VAL A 174 -7.59 3.42 3.26
CA VAL A 174 -7.24 3.62 4.67
C VAL A 174 -5.74 3.84 4.80
N CYS A 175 -5.35 4.96 5.39
CA CYS A 175 -3.96 5.23 5.73
C CYS A 175 -3.73 5.14 7.23
N ALA A 176 -2.54 4.70 7.62
CA ALA A 176 -2.11 4.70 9.00
C ALA A 176 -0.62 5.06 9.11
N ARG A 177 -0.28 5.77 10.18
CA ARG A 177 1.10 5.91 10.67
C ARG A 177 1.27 5.11 11.95
N THR A 178 2.50 4.98 12.42
CA THR A 178 2.78 4.38 13.72
C THR A 178 3.42 5.41 14.65
N ARG A 179 3.33 5.16 15.96
CA ARG A 179 3.97 5.97 16.99
C ARG A 179 4.49 5.10 18.12
N LEU A 180 5.41 5.65 18.92
CA LEU A 180 5.84 5.00 20.14
C LEU A 180 4.68 4.82 21.12
N LYS A 181 4.73 3.71 21.87
CA LYS A 181 3.84 3.46 22.99
C LYS A 181 4.08 4.53 24.05
N TYR A 182 2.99 5.11 24.54
CA TYR A 182 3.04 5.88 25.79
C TYR A 182 3.04 4.90 26.95
N ILE A 183 4.11 4.93 27.73
CA ILE A 183 4.31 4.08 28.91
C ILE A 183 4.58 4.94 30.13
N GLY A 184 4.46 4.38 31.34
CA GLY A 184 4.69 5.08 32.59
C GLY A 184 3.42 5.23 33.44
N GLY A 185 3.61 5.39 34.76
CA GLY A 185 2.53 5.58 35.73
C GLY A 185 2.05 7.03 35.83
N GLU A 186 1.26 7.33 36.87
CA GLU A 186 0.53 8.60 37.04
C GLU A 186 1.38 9.89 37.02
N ARG A 187 2.69 9.78 37.26
CA ARG A 187 3.63 10.92 37.28
C ARG A 187 4.40 11.10 35.96
N ALA A 188 4.13 10.27 34.96
CA ALA A 188 4.83 10.34 33.68
C ALA A 188 4.45 11.61 32.90
N ALA A 189 5.42 12.16 32.20
CA ALA A 189 5.23 13.21 31.21
C ALA A 189 5.81 12.75 29.87
N TYR A 190 5.22 13.22 28.77
CA TYR A 190 5.61 12.83 27.40
C TYR A 190 6.22 14.01 26.67
N GLN A 191 7.22 13.74 25.82
CA GLN A 191 7.76 14.74 24.90
C GLN A 191 6.65 15.20 23.94
N LYS A 192 6.57 16.51 23.73
CA LYS A 192 5.65 17.14 22.77
C LYS A 192 6.18 17.01 21.36
#